data_AF-A0A7D4B5M4-F1
#
_entry.id   AF-A0A7D4B5M4-F1
#
_cell.length_a   1.000
_cell.length_b   1.000
_cell.length_c   1.000
_cell.angle_alpha   90.00
_cell.angle_beta   90.00
_cell.angle_gamma   90.00
#
_symmetry.space_group_name_H-M   'P 1'
#
loop_
_entity.id
_entity.type
_entity.pdbx_description
1 polymer ?
#
loop_
_entity_poly.entity_id
_entity_poly.type
_entity_poly.pdbx_seq_one_letter_code
_entity_poly.pdbx_strand_id
1 'polypeptide(L)'
;MKTLVQSFALLLLVLGTSRLASAQNIPNNGFENWATTNTVEAPVNWQTTDNILAAINHAPAGSYYNTGTVTKVTDAHSGLYAAKLTSQSLPTNSGGSVVLPGYLVLGNRVTTDAQYNFYGACRTRPGPPRCSFTTSLRAPAQLPTRQPFR
;
A
#
# COMPACT_ATOMS: atom_id res chain seq x y z
N MET A 1 -36.52 -44.81 -10.01
CA MET A 1 -35.24 -44.90 -9.25
C MET A 1 -34.07 -44.24 -9.97
N LYS A 2 -33.85 -44.45 -11.28
CA LYS A 2 -32.74 -43.83 -12.03
C LYS A 2 -32.74 -42.28 -12.02
N THR A 3 -33.92 -41.65 -12.10
CA THR A 3 -34.08 -40.19 -12.08
C THR A 3 -33.71 -39.56 -10.73
N LEU A 4 -34.03 -40.22 -9.62
CA LEU A 4 -33.70 -39.77 -8.26
C LEU A 4 -32.19 -39.80 -8.00
N VAL A 5 -31.48 -40.84 -8.49
CA VAL A 5 -30.02 -40.96 -8.37
C VAL A 5 -29.31 -39.88 -9.19
N GLN A 6 -29.82 -39.56 -10.39
CA GLN A 6 -29.26 -38.51 -11.24
C GLN A 6 -29.42 -37.11 -10.63
N SER A 7 -30.57 -36.80 -10.03
CA SER A 7 -30.79 -35.52 -9.35
C SER A 7 -29.87 -35.33 -8.14
N PHE A 8 -29.65 -36.39 -7.36
CA PHE A 8 -28.74 -36.35 -6.21
C PHE A 8 -27.27 -36.18 -6.63
N ALA A 9 -26.86 -36.85 -7.71
CA ALA A 9 -25.53 -36.68 -8.28
C ALA A 9 -25.28 -35.26 -8.82
N LEU A 10 -26.31 -34.64 -9.44
CA LEU A 10 -26.21 -33.25 -9.92
C LEU A 10 -26.10 -32.26 -8.76
N LEU A 11 -26.83 -32.48 -7.66
CA LEU A 11 -26.77 -31.64 -6.46
C LEU A 11 -25.39 -31.71 -5.79
N LEU A 12 -24.80 -32.90 -5.69
CA LEU A 12 -23.44 -33.09 -5.17
C LEU A 12 -22.37 -32.43 -6.06
N LEU A 13 -22.56 -32.43 -7.38
CA LEU A 13 -21.68 -31.75 -8.33
C LEU A 13 -21.73 -30.22 -8.18
N VAL A 14 -22.92 -29.64 -8.01
CA VAL A 14 -23.10 -28.19 -7.81
C VAL A 14 -22.58 -27.73 -6.44
N LEU A 15 -22.76 -28.53 -5.39
CA LEU A 15 -22.22 -28.24 -4.07
C LEU A 15 -20.68 -28.36 -4.03
N GLY A 16 -20.10 -29.25 -4.85
CA GLY A 16 -18.65 -29.48 -4.95
C GLY A 16 -17.85 -28.37 -5.66
N THR A 17 -18.47 -27.59 -6.55
CA THR A 17 -17.76 -26.55 -7.33
C THR A 17 -17.67 -25.18 -6.66
N SER A 18 -18.31 -25.00 -5.49
CA SER A 18 -18.42 -23.70 -4.82
C SER A 18 -17.15 -23.22 -4.06
N ARG A 19 -16.03 -23.95 -4.13
CA ARG A 19 -14.86 -23.71 -3.24
C ARG A 19 -13.57 -23.16 -3.87
N LEU A 20 -13.58 -22.65 -5.10
CA LEU A 20 -12.33 -22.20 -5.76
C LEU A 20 -12.12 -20.69 -5.90
N ALA A 21 -12.98 -19.84 -5.33
CA ALA A 21 -12.71 -18.41 -5.23
C ALA A 21 -11.83 -18.11 -4.00
N SER A 22 -10.53 -18.45 -4.05
CA SER A 22 -9.57 -17.93 -3.07
C SER A 22 -9.25 -16.48 -3.41
N ALA A 23 -9.85 -15.54 -2.68
CA ALA A 23 -9.35 -14.16 -2.65
C ALA A 23 -7.88 -14.16 -2.21
N GLN A 24 -7.05 -13.32 -2.82
CA GLN A 24 -5.66 -13.18 -2.37
C GLN A 24 -5.64 -12.66 -0.93
N ASN A 25 -4.94 -13.37 -0.06
CA ASN A 25 -4.72 -12.92 1.31
C ASN A 25 -3.59 -11.88 1.31
N ILE A 26 -3.96 -10.60 1.21
CA ILE A 26 -3.02 -9.49 1.36
C ILE A 26 -2.83 -9.26 2.86
N PRO A 27 -1.61 -9.40 3.40
CA PRO A 27 -1.38 -9.19 4.82
C PRO A 27 -1.64 -7.73 5.19
N ASN A 28 -2.32 -7.51 6.32
CA ASN A 28 -2.60 -6.18 6.86
C ASN A 28 -3.22 -5.22 5.82
N ASN A 29 -4.17 -5.71 5.00
CA ASN A 29 -4.83 -4.93 3.96
C ASN A 29 -5.71 -3.78 4.48
N GLY A 30 -6.14 -3.86 5.74
CA GLY A 30 -6.88 -2.80 6.43
C GLY A 30 -5.99 -1.76 7.12
N PHE A 31 -4.66 -1.93 7.14
CA PHE A 31 -3.74 -1.03 7.87
C PHE A 31 -4.02 -0.93 9.37
N GLU A 32 -4.38 -2.03 10.01
CA GLU A 32 -4.67 -2.07 11.45
C GLU A 32 -3.40 -2.27 12.28
N ASN A 33 -2.40 -2.95 11.70
CA ASN A 33 -1.16 -3.27 12.39
C ASN A 33 -0.04 -2.31 11.97
N TRP A 34 0.55 -1.64 12.94
CA TRP A 34 1.65 -0.68 12.75
C TRP A 34 2.83 -1.02 13.66
N ALA A 35 4.04 -0.76 13.19
CA ALA A 35 5.27 -0.95 13.95
C ALA A 35 6.09 0.35 13.94
N THR A 36 6.71 0.66 15.08
CA THR A 36 7.61 1.81 15.19
C THR A 36 9.05 1.38 14.96
N THR A 37 9.74 2.02 14.02
CA THR A 37 11.16 1.82 13.74
C THR A 37 11.87 3.16 13.74
N ASN A 38 12.89 3.34 14.57
CA ASN A 38 13.64 4.60 14.70
C ASN A 38 12.74 5.85 14.85
N THR A 39 11.70 5.77 15.69
CA THR A 39 10.65 6.80 15.92
C THR A 39 9.61 7.01 14.82
N VAL A 40 9.70 6.27 13.71
CA VAL A 40 8.75 6.35 12.59
C VAL A 40 7.78 5.18 12.66
N GLU A 41 6.49 5.47 12.65
CA GLU A 41 5.45 4.45 12.62
C GLU A 41 5.09 4.09 11.18
N ALA A 42 5.13 2.80 10.83
CA ALA A 42 4.81 2.32 9.49
C ALA A 42 3.90 1.06 9.54
N PRO A 43 3.03 0.85 8.53
CA PRO A 43 2.16 -0.31 8.51
C PRO A 43 2.96 -1.60 8.29
N VAL A 44 2.66 -2.64 9.08
CA VAL A 44 3.38 -3.92 9.02
C VAL A 44 3.11 -4.61 7.68
N ASN A 45 4.16 -5.19 7.07
CA ASN A 45 4.16 -5.82 5.73
C ASN A 45 3.96 -4.85 4.55
N TRP A 46 4.18 -3.56 4.78
CA TRP A 46 4.18 -2.55 3.76
C TRP A 46 5.47 -1.73 3.80
N GLN A 47 5.85 -1.24 2.64
CA GLN A 47 6.94 -0.30 2.44
C GLN A 47 6.36 1.07 2.22
N THR A 48 7.07 2.07 2.71
CA THR A 48 6.71 3.48 2.70
C THR A 48 7.82 4.28 2.03
N THR A 49 7.58 5.53 1.68
CA THR A 49 8.65 6.43 1.20
C THR A 49 9.83 6.47 2.18
N ASP A 50 9.59 6.34 3.48
CA ASP A 50 10.59 6.44 4.54
C ASP A 50 11.70 5.36 4.46
N ASN A 51 11.33 4.08 4.38
CA ASN A 51 12.29 3.00 4.26
C ASN A 51 12.80 2.80 2.82
N ILE A 52 12.02 3.21 1.82
CA ILE A 52 12.48 3.28 0.42
C ILE A 52 13.62 4.28 0.31
N LEU A 53 13.44 5.50 0.82
CA LEU A 53 14.46 6.54 0.81
C LEU A 53 15.68 6.12 1.63
N ALA A 54 15.49 5.43 2.76
CA ALA A 54 16.58 4.87 3.55
C ALA A 54 17.41 3.86 2.73
N ALA A 55 16.76 2.99 1.97
CA ALA A 55 17.44 2.01 1.13
C ALA A 55 18.24 2.67 -0.01
N ILE A 56 17.68 3.67 -0.69
CA ILE A 56 18.36 4.40 -1.78
C ILE A 56 19.60 5.13 -1.26
N ASN A 57 19.54 5.68 -0.04
CA ASN A 57 20.67 6.37 0.58
C ASN A 57 21.65 5.41 1.28
N HIS A 58 21.54 4.10 1.04
CA HIS A 58 22.39 3.06 1.62
C HIS A 58 22.44 3.09 3.17
N ALA A 59 21.34 3.51 3.81
CA ALA A 59 21.21 3.42 5.25
C ALA A 59 21.19 1.94 5.68
N PRO A 60 21.55 1.62 6.95
CA PRO A 60 21.50 0.26 7.47
C PRO A 60 20.13 -0.39 7.24
N ALA A 61 20.12 -1.70 6.96
CA ALA A 61 18.87 -2.43 6.72
C ALA A 61 17.89 -2.27 7.90
N GLY A 62 16.64 -1.95 7.58
CA GLY A 62 15.61 -1.64 8.57
C GLY A 62 15.60 -0.18 9.04
N SER A 63 16.39 0.71 8.44
CA SER A 63 16.30 2.15 8.72
C SER A 63 15.09 2.80 8.07
N TYR A 64 14.57 3.84 8.72
CA TYR A 64 13.48 4.67 8.24
C TYR A 64 13.90 6.13 8.37
N TYR A 65 13.66 6.94 7.34
CA TYR A 65 13.62 8.39 7.49
C TYR A 65 12.26 8.82 8.04
N ASN A 66 12.18 9.98 8.68
CA ASN A 66 10.90 10.54 9.11
C ASN A 66 10.47 11.62 8.13
N THR A 67 9.90 11.21 6.99
CA THR A 67 9.43 12.17 5.96
C THR A 67 8.02 12.67 6.24
N GLY A 68 7.23 11.97 7.05
CA GLY A 68 5.82 12.28 7.32
C GLY A 68 4.91 12.13 6.09
N THR A 69 5.36 11.40 5.06
CA THR A 69 4.61 11.21 3.81
C THR A 69 3.58 10.08 3.89
N VAL A 70 3.76 9.15 4.83
CA VAL A 70 2.79 8.11 5.19
C VAL A 70 2.49 8.25 6.68
N THR A 71 1.22 8.40 7.04
CA THR A 71 0.80 8.57 8.44
C THR A 71 -0.40 7.71 8.77
N LYS A 72 -0.47 7.25 10.02
CA LYS A 72 -1.64 6.55 10.55
C LYS A 72 -2.74 7.55 10.88
N VAL A 73 -3.96 7.26 10.44
CA VAL A 73 -5.15 8.06 10.75
C VAL A 73 -6.29 7.18 11.26
N THR A 74 -7.22 7.75 11.99
CA THR A 74 -8.43 7.06 12.49
C THR A 74 -9.67 7.30 11.62
N ASP A 75 -9.57 8.18 10.63
CA ASP A 75 -10.60 8.35 9.58
C ASP A 75 -10.45 7.22 8.56
N ALA A 76 -11.02 6.06 8.90
CA ALA A 76 -10.90 4.83 8.15
C ALA A 76 -12.26 4.44 7.54
N HIS A 77 -12.24 3.95 6.29
CA HIS A 77 -13.43 3.38 5.66
C HIS A 77 -13.92 2.10 6.37
N SER A 78 -13.00 1.34 6.95
CA SER A 78 -13.26 0.12 7.70
C SER A 78 -12.18 -0.07 8.76
N GLY A 79 -12.53 -0.63 9.92
CA GLY A 79 -11.57 -0.85 11.01
C GLY A 79 -11.35 0.39 11.86
N LEU A 80 -10.20 0.44 12.56
CA LEU A 80 -9.86 1.57 13.45
C LEU A 80 -8.88 2.54 12.79
N TYR A 81 -8.10 2.07 11.82
CA TYR A 81 -7.00 2.83 11.25
C TYR A 81 -6.99 2.78 9.72
N ALA A 82 -6.38 3.80 9.12
CA ALA A 82 -6.06 3.83 7.70
C ALA A 82 -4.69 4.48 7.48
N ALA A 83 -4.11 4.24 6.31
CA ALA A 83 -2.90 4.92 5.87
C ALA A 83 -3.26 6.18 5.08
N LYS A 84 -2.75 7.33 5.52
CA LYS A 84 -2.83 8.60 4.80
C LYS A 84 -1.53 8.88 4.08
N LEU A 85 -1.61 9.03 2.76
CA LEU A 85 -0.50 9.42 1.90
C LEU A 85 -0.55 10.94 1.68
N THR A 86 0.56 11.62 1.87
CA THR A 86 0.67 13.07 1.68
C THR A 86 2.02 13.41 1.09
N SER A 87 2.03 14.19 0.01
CA SER A 87 3.28 14.72 -0.52
C SER A 87 3.82 15.78 0.43
N GLN A 88 5.10 15.68 0.80
CA GLN A 88 5.76 16.58 1.74
C GLN A 88 6.88 17.35 1.06
N SER A 89 7.01 18.64 1.38
CA SER A 89 8.14 19.46 0.95
C SER A 89 9.21 19.41 2.03
N LEU A 90 10.31 18.73 1.78
CA LEU A 90 11.43 18.63 2.72
C LEU A 90 12.55 19.59 2.35
N PRO A 91 13.21 20.22 3.33
CA PRO A 91 14.37 21.06 3.05
C PRO A 91 15.56 20.22 2.56
N THR A 92 16.37 20.77 1.70
CA THR A 92 17.65 20.18 1.26
C THR A 92 18.83 20.93 1.88
N ASN A 93 19.97 20.25 2.03
CA ASN A 93 21.18 20.86 2.58
C ASN A 93 21.71 22.02 1.72
N SER A 94 21.30 22.10 0.46
CA SER A 94 21.67 23.16 -0.48
C SER A 94 20.78 24.41 -0.35
N GLY A 95 19.90 24.49 0.65
CA GLY A 95 19.00 25.63 0.87
C GLY A 95 17.74 25.62 -0.01
N GLY A 96 17.45 24.51 -0.68
CA GLY A 96 16.22 24.32 -1.47
C GLY A 96 15.18 23.47 -0.75
N SER A 97 14.13 23.08 -1.46
CA SER A 97 13.20 22.05 -0.99
C SER A 97 12.91 21.05 -2.10
N VAL A 98 12.77 19.79 -1.73
CA VAL A 98 12.34 18.69 -2.59
C VAL A 98 10.96 18.23 -2.15
N VAL A 99 10.05 18.05 -3.11
CA VAL A 99 8.73 17.47 -2.84
C VAL A 99 8.82 15.96 -2.98
N LEU A 100 8.58 15.25 -1.89
CA LEU A 100 8.52 13.80 -1.85
C LEU A 100 7.06 13.33 -1.83
N PRO A 101 6.64 12.49 -2.79
CA PRO A 101 5.33 11.85 -2.71
C PRO A 101 5.30 10.75 -1.64
N GLY A 102 4.10 10.50 -1.09
CA GLY A 102 3.84 9.32 -0.27
C GLY A 102 3.68 8.08 -1.12
N TYR A 103 4.54 7.08 -0.91
CA TYR A 103 4.46 5.76 -1.51
C TYR A 103 4.04 4.74 -0.47
N LEU A 104 3.25 3.77 -0.92
CA LEU A 104 2.87 2.59 -0.15
C LEU A 104 2.94 1.36 -1.06
N VAL A 105 3.83 0.44 -0.75
CA VAL A 105 4.12 -0.73 -1.60
C VAL A 105 4.03 -2.00 -0.75
N LEU A 106 3.37 -3.04 -1.26
CA LEU A 106 3.22 -4.29 -0.51
C LEU A 106 4.56 -5.03 -0.38
N GLY A 107 4.94 -5.39 0.84
CA GLY A 107 6.16 -6.14 1.12
C GLY A 107 6.90 -5.64 2.35
N ASN A 108 7.88 -6.43 2.80
CA ASN A 108 8.68 -6.14 4.00
C ASN A 108 10.18 -5.98 3.72
N ARG A 109 10.60 -6.00 2.44
CA ARG A 109 12.00 -5.89 2.03
C ARG A 109 12.15 -5.03 0.80
N VAL A 110 12.83 -3.90 0.93
CA VAL A 110 13.11 -3.02 -0.21
C VAL A 110 14.20 -3.70 -1.03
N THR A 111 13.84 -4.10 -2.24
CA THR A 111 14.77 -4.63 -3.23
C THR A 111 14.85 -3.60 -4.33
N THR A 112 16.03 -3.02 -4.52
CA THR A 112 16.36 -2.11 -5.61
C THR A 112 17.18 -2.85 -6.64
N ASP A 113 16.83 -2.72 -7.92
CA ASP A 113 17.73 -3.12 -9.00
C ASP A 113 18.76 -2.01 -9.30
N ALA A 114 19.62 -2.25 -10.29
CA ALA A 114 20.62 -1.28 -10.74
C ALA A 114 20.01 0.03 -11.30
N GLN A 115 18.69 0.09 -11.52
CA GLN A 115 17.96 1.24 -12.02
C GLN A 115 17.10 1.93 -10.93
N TYR A 116 17.25 1.53 -9.66
CA TYR A 116 16.44 2.00 -8.53
C TYR A 116 14.94 1.74 -8.68
N ASN A 117 14.55 0.67 -9.40
CA ASN A 117 13.17 0.21 -9.38
C ASN A 117 12.86 -0.47 -8.05
N PHE A 118 11.73 -0.13 -7.44
CA PHE A 118 11.25 -0.74 -6.20
C PHE A 118 10.21 -1.80 -6.51
N TYR A 119 10.45 -3.02 -6.05
CA TYR A 119 9.53 -4.13 -6.25
C TYR A 119 8.73 -4.41 -4.99
N GLY A 120 7.40 -4.34 -5.12
CA GLY A 120 6.49 -4.98 -4.17
C GLY A 120 6.39 -6.47 -4.47
N ALA A 121 6.36 -7.29 -3.42
CA ALA A 121 6.22 -8.74 -3.56
C ALA A 121 4.81 -9.17 -3.12
N CYS A 122 3.93 -9.41 -4.08
CA CYS A 122 2.73 -10.22 -3.85
C CYS A 122 2.94 -11.57 -4.54
N ARG A 123 2.87 -12.69 -3.80
CA ARG A 123 2.78 -14.01 -4.44
C ARG A 123 1.38 -14.12 -5.06
N THR A 124 1.24 -13.70 -6.31
CA THR A 124 0.00 -13.88 -7.05
C THR A 124 -0.09 -15.33 -7.54
N ARG A 125 -1.17 -16.03 -7.20
CA ARG A 125 -1.56 -17.27 -7.90
C ARG A 125 -1.89 -16.92 -9.37
N PRO A 126 -1.76 -17.84 -10.34
CA PRO A 126 -2.14 -17.58 -11.72
C PRO A 126 -3.65 -17.27 -11.81
N GLY A 127 -3.98 -16.09 -12.35
CA GLY A 127 -5.35 -15.59 -12.51
C GLY A 127 -5.36 -14.08 -12.26
N PRO A 128 -6.14 -13.27 -13.01
CA PRO A 128 -6.09 -11.82 -12.88
C PRO A 128 -6.65 -11.42 -11.51
N PRO A 129 -5.83 -10.97 -10.54
CA PRO A 129 -6.39 -10.52 -9.29
C PRO A 129 -6.99 -9.13 -9.53
N ARG A 130 -8.29 -9.00 -9.29
CA ARG A 130 -8.91 -7.68 -9.16
C ARG A 130 -8.44 -7.10 -7.83
N CYS A 131 -7.55 -6.12 -7.86
CA CYS A 131 -7.23 -5.31 -6.70
C CYS A 131 -8.27 -4.20 -6.57
N SER A 132 -8.99 -4.17 -5.45
CA SER A 132 -9.96 -3.12 -5.13
C SER A 132 -9.49 -2.40 -3.87
N PHE A 133 -9.43 -1.07 -3.93
CA PHE A 133 -9.05 -0.20 -2.82
C PHE A 133 -10.08 0.91 -2.69
N THR A 134 -10.41 1.29 -1.45
CA THR A 134 -11.18 2.51 -1.19
C THR A 134 -10.20 3.65 -0.91
N THR A 135 -10.35 4.77 -1.61
CA THR A 135 -9.47 5.94 -1.47
C THR A 135 -10.29 7.23 -1.41
N SER A 136 -9.79 8.21 -0.64
CA SER A 136 -10.28 9.58 -0.62
C SER A 136 -9.12 10.49 -1.02
N LEU A 137 -9.30 11.27 -2.08
CA LEU A 137 -8.26 12.13 -2.65
C LEU A 137 -8.59 13.59 -2.37
N ARG A 138 -7.60 14.34 -1.87
CA ARG A 138 -7.69 15.79 -1.70
C ARG A 138 -6.50 16.43 -2.41
N ALA A 139 -6.76 17.27 -3.40
CA ALA A 139 -5.72 18.07 -4.04
C ALA A 139 -5.22 19.19 -3.09
N PRO A 140 -3.93 19.58 -3.16
CA PRO A 140 -3.45 20.74 -2.44
C PRO A 140 -4.15 22.00 -2.96
N ALA A 141 -4.40 22.97 -2.07
CA ALA A 141 -4.94 24.26 -2.45
C ALA A 141 -3.99 24.94 -3.46
N GLN A 142 -4.51 25.35 -4.61
CA GLN A 142 -3.72 26.14 -5.56
C GLN A 142 -3.38 27.48 -4.90
N LEU A 143 -2.09 27.81 -4.83
CA LEU A 143 -1.66 29.17 -4.50
C LEU A 143 -2.29 30.14 -5.51
N PRO A 144 -2.89 31.26 -5.08
CA PRO A 144 -3.45 32.22 -6.01
C PRO A 144 -2.35 32.71 -6.94
N THR A 145 -2.55 32.50 -8.24
CA THR A 145 -1.72 33.05 -9.32
C THR A 145 -1.67 34.56 -9.14
N ARG A 146 -0.52 35.09 -8.72
CA ARG A 146 -0.26 36.53 -8.78
C ARG A 146 -0.39 36.94 -10.24
N GLN A 147 -1.44 37.70 -10.55
CA GLN A 147 -1.53 38.34 -11.85
C GLN A 147 -0.34 39.30 -12.03
N PRO A 148 0.28 39.37 -13.22
CA PRO A 148 1.25 40.40 -13.50
C PRO A 148 0.52 41.75 -13.46
N PHE A 149 0.95 42.63 -12.56
CA PHE A 149 0.65 44.06 -12.70
C PHE A 149 1.21 44.51 -14.05
N ARG A 150 0.34 45.16 -14.83
CA ARG A 150 0.66 45.76 -16.14
C ARG A 150 1.80 46.76 -16.03
#